data_AF-A0A5K1HL93-F1
#
_entry.id   AF-A0A5K1HL93-F1
#
_cell.length_a   1.000
_cell.length_b   1.000
_cell.length_c   1.000
_cell.angle_alpha   90.00
_cell.angle_beta   90.00
_cell.angle_gamma   90.00
#
_symmetry.space_group_name_H-M   'P 1'
#
loop_
_entity.id
_entity.type
_entity.pdbx_description
1 polymer ?
#
loop_
_entity_poly.entity_id
_entity_poly.type
_entity_poly.pdbx_seq_one_letter_code
_entity_poly.pdbx_strand_id
1 'polypeptide(L)'
;ISSGKIPRGTQKMLSLQATVRRDNEIVEIPATELVQGDIVFIEAGCKVPADGRLIKVVALEVDESALTGESLPVEKQIHAVKVNTAL
;
A
#
# COMPACT_ATOMS: atom_id res chain seq x y z
N ILE A 1 -4.64 -43.07 18.77
CA ILE A 1 -4.70 -41.59 18.87
C ILE A 1 -3.53 -40.98 18.09
N SER A 2 -3.62 -40.95 16.76
CA SER A 2 -2.61 -40.32 15.89
C SER A 2 -3.19 -39.00 15.41
N SER A 3 -2.80 -37.91 16.08
CA SER A 3 -3.23 -36.55 15.75
C SER A 3 -2.58 -36.10 14.45
N GLY A 4 -3.28 -36.26 13.33
CA GLY A 4 -2.90 -35.72 12.03
C GLY A 4 -2.87 -34.20 12.08
N LYS A 5 -1.68 -33.61 11.93
CA LYS A 5 -1.51 -32.16 11.72
C LYS A 5 -2.14 -31.78 10.38
N ILE A 6 -3.04 -30.80 10.40
CA ILE A 6 -3.59 -30.17 9.19
C ILE A 6 -2.44 -29.36 8.55
N PRO A 7 -2.06 -29.64 7.29
CA PRO A 7 -1.13 -28.77 6.57
C PRO A 7 -1.84 -27.44 6.31
N ARG A 8 -1.46 -26.40 7.05
CA ARG A 8 -1.90 -25.02 6.78
C ARG A 8 -1.41 -24.66 5.39
N GLY A 9 -2.36 -24.48 4.48
CA GLY A 9 -2.10 -24.18 3.08
C GLY A 9 -1.12 -23.02 2.96
N THR A 10 -0.02 -23.27 2.27
CA THR A 10 0.79 -22.21 1.68
C THR A 10 -0.08 -21.52 0.65
N GLN A 11 -0.79 -20.48 1.08
CA GLN A 11 -1.26 -19.46 0.17
C GLN A 11 -0.01 -18.98 -0.55
N LYS A 12 0.14 -19.31 -1.83
CA LYS A 12 1.03 -18.59 -2.72
C LYS A 12 0.50 -17.15 -2.73
N MET A 13 0.91 -16.37 -1.74
CA MET A 13 0.65 -14.94 -1.71
C MET A 13 1.32 -14.42 -2.95
N LEU A 14 0.52 -13.89 -3.88
CA LEU A 14 0.99 -12.85 -4.77
C LEU A 14 1.44 -11.72 -3.84
N SER A 15 2.71 -11.77 -3.40
CA SER A 15 3.25 -10.81 -2.47
C SER A 15 3.21 -9.47 -3.19
N LEU A 16 2.43 -8.54 -2.63
CA LEU A 16 2.40 -7.18 -3.11
C LEU A 16 3.83 -6.65 -2.99
N GLN A 17 4.41 -6.26 -4.12
CA GLN A 17 5.73 -5.65 -4.15
C GLN A 17 5.59 -4.14 -3.99
N ALA A 18 6.58 -3.52 -3.37
CA ALA A 18 6.68 -2.08 -3.17
C ALA A 18 8.04 -1.59 -3.65
N THR A 19 8.03 -0.54 -4.47
CA THR A 19 9.25 0.15 -4.89
C THR A 19 9.59 1.22 -3.85
N VAL A 20 10.76 1.13 -3.24
CA VAL A 20 11.18 2.04 -2.17
C VAL A 20 12.56 2.64 -2.43
N ARG A 21 12.85 3.79 -1.83
CA ARG A 21 14.19 4.36 -1.76
C ARG A 21 14.86 4.00 -0.43
N ARG A 22 15.89 3.16 -0.45
CA ARG A 22 16.76 2.82 0.70
C ARG A 22 18.21 3.02 0.31
N ASP A 23 19.02 3.55 1.23
CA ASP A 23 20.45 3.84 0.98
C ASP A 23 20.72 4.64 -0.31
N ASN A 24 19.79 5.54 -0.65
CA ASN A 24 19.80 6.36 -1.86
C ASN A 24 19.66 5.58 -3.19
N GLU A 25 19.33 4.29 -3.12
CA GLU A 25 19.00 3.44 -4.26
C GLU A 25 17.50 3.11 -4.29
N ILE A 26 16.99 2.82 -5.49
CA ILE A 26 15.60 2.39 -5.69
C ILE A 26 15.60 0.87 -5.76
N VAL A 27 14.88 0.23 -4.85
CA VAL A 27 14.80 -1.23 -4.73
C VAL A 27 13.34 -1.67 -4.64
N GLU A 28 13.05 -2.84 -5.19
CA GLU A 28 11.74 -3.49 -5.05
C GLU A 28 11.81 -4.50 -3.90
N ILE A 29 10.94 -4.34 -2.92
CA ILE A 29 10.85 -5.21 -1.73
C ILE A 29 9.42 -5.72 -1.55
N PRO A 30 9.22 -6.85 -0.86
CA PRO A 30 7.89 -7.26 -0.43
C PRO A 30 7.26 -6.18 0.45
N ALA A 31 5.97 -5.88 0.24
CA ALA A 31 5.24 -4.89 1.06
C ALA A 31 5.23 -5.26 2.56
N THR A 32 5.39 -6.54 2.90
CA THR A 32 5.53 -7.02 4.28
C THR A 32 6.83 -6.61 4.96
N GLU A 33 7.82 -6.16 4.18
CA GLU A 33 9.12 -5.67 4.68
C GLU A 33 9.19 -4.13 4.74
N LEU A 34 8.08 -3.44 4.42
CA LEU A 34 7.99 -2.00 4.57
C LEU A 34 8.04 -1.60 6.05
N VAL A 35 8.83 -0.57 6.34
CA VAL A 35 8.96 0.00 7.68
C VAL A 35 8.71 1.49 7.68
N GLN A 36 8.37 2.05 8.85
CA GLN A 36 8.23 3.49 9.00
C GLN A 36 9.55 4.20 8.65
N GLY A 37 9.47 5.19 7.75
CA GLY A 37 10.64 5.93 7.25
C GLY A 37 11.01 5.58 5.81
N ASP A 38 10.50 4.48 5.25
CA ASP A 38 10.67 4.18 3.83
C ASP A 38 9.97 5.24 2.95
N ILE A 39 10.63 5.62 1.86
CA ILE A 39 10.03 6.43 0.81
C ILE A 39 9.55 5.49 -0.28
N VAL A 40 8.23 5.29 -0.34
CA VAL A 40 7.57 4.42 -1.31
C VAL A 40 7.20 5.22 -2.56
N PHE A 41 7.46 4.64 -3.73
CA PHE A 41 6.97 5.16 -5.01
C PHE A 41 5.70 4.44 -5.40
N ILE A 42 4.70 5.21 -5.84
CA ILE A 42 3.40 4.70 -6.29
C ILE A 42 3.17 5.22 -7.71
N GLU A 43 2.80 4.30 -8.60
CA GLU A 43 2.48 4.57 -10.00
C GLU A 43 1.07 4.08 -10.32
N ALA A 44 0.54 4.52 -11.47
CA ALA A 44 -0.76 4.09 -11.94
C ALA A 44 -0.80 2.56 -12.14
N GLY A 45 -1.88 1.92 -11.67
CA GLY A 45 -2.04 0.47 -11.73
C GLY A 45 -1.40 -0.30 -10.56
N CYS A 46 -0.63 0.37 -9.69
CA CYS A 46 -0.14 -0.23 -8.45
C CYS A 46 -1.25 -0.25 -7.38
N LYS A 47 -1.24 -1.30 -6.55
CA LYS A 47 -1.97 -1.27 -5.27
C LYS A 47 -1.13 -0.52 -4.24
N VAL A 48 -1.80 0.26 -3.40
CA VAL A 48 -1.14 0.96 -2.28
C VAL A 48 -0.65 -0.09 -1.27
N PRO A 49 0.66 -0.18 -1.00
CA PRO A 49 1.22 -1.30 -0.23
C PRO A 49 1.09 -1.15 1.29
N ALA A 50 0.99 0.09 1.77
CA ALA A 50 0.79 0.42 3.18
C ALA A 50 0.18 1.82 3.30
N ASP A 51 -0.43 2.10 4.45
CA ASP A 51 -0.88 3.46 4.77
C ASP A 51 0.33 4.39 4.95
N GLY A 52 0.21 5.61 4.44
CA GLY A 52 1.32 6.54 4.44
C GLY A 52 0.92 7.99 4.19
N ARG A 53 1.91 8.86 4.36
CA ARG A 53 1.77 10.29 4.06
C ARG A 53 2.33 10.56 2.68
N LEU A 54 1.52 11.17 1.81
CA LEU A 54 1.99 11.67 0.53
C LEU A 54 2.94 12.85 0.74
N ILE A 55 4.15 12.72 0.20
CA ILE A 55 5.20 13.75 0.25
C ILE A 55 5.36 14.50 -1.08
N LYS A 56 5.04 13.84 -2.19
CA LYS A 56 5.06 14.39 -3.55
C LYS A 56 4.01 13.66 -4.38
N VAL A 57 3.28 14.41 -5.21
CA VAL A 57 2.22 13.89 -6.06
C VAL A 57 2.28 14.56 -7.43
N VAL A 58 2.02 13.79 -8.49
CA VAL A 58 1.77 14.29 -9.84
C VAL A 58 0.52 13.58 -10.35
N ALA A 59 -0.61 14.29 -10.41
CA ALA A 59 -1.90 13.79 -10.92
C ALA A 59 -2.26 12.37 -10.42
N LEU A 60 -2.23 12.16 -9.10
CA LEU A 60 -2.52 10.87 -8.48
C LEU A 60 -4.02 10.75 -8.19
N GLU A 61 -4.64 9.76 -8.81
CA GLU A 61 -6.01 9.34 -8.53
C GLU A 61 -5.99 7.92 -7.95
N VAL A 62 -6.79 7.68 -6.91
CA VAL A 62 -6.87 6.38 -6.23
C VAL A 62 -8.31 5.89 -6.25
N ASP A 63 -8.49 4.62 -6.59
CA ASP A 63 -9.76 3.92 -6.43
C ASP A 63 -9.90 3.46 -4.97
N GLU A 64 -10.83 4.09 -4.25
CA GLU A 64 -11.13 3.78 -2.85
C GLU A 64 -12.37 2.89 -2.68
N SER A 65 -12.87 2.28 -3.76
CA SER A 65 -14.04 1.38 -3.71
C SER A 65 -13.87 0.22 -2.74
N ALA A 66 -12.64 -0.24 -2.54
CA ALA A 66 -12.32 -1.27 -1.54
C ALA A 66 -12.55 -0.80 -0.08
N LEU A 67 -12.54 0.51 0.17
CA LEU A 67 -12.68 1.11 1.50
C LEU A 67 -14.05 1.77 1.70
N THR A 68 -14.52 2.54 0.72
CA THR A 68 -15.76 3.35 0.82
C THR A 68 -16.95 2.70 0.10
N GLY A 69 -16.69 1.76 -0.82
CA GLY A 69 -17.71 1.17 -1.69
C GLY A 69 -18.07 2.05 -2.90
N GLU A 70 -17.44 3.20 -3.06
CA GLU A 70 -17.67 4.12 -4.19
C GLU A 70 -16.54 3.94 -5.23
N SER A 71 -16.90 3.65 -6.48
CA SER A 71 -15.93 3.45 -7.58
C SER A 71 -15.53 4.73 -8.31
N LEU A 72 -15.77 5.90 -7.72
CA LEU A 72 -15.27 7.15 -8.29
C LEU A 72 -13.82 7.36 -7.86
N PRO A 73 -12.88 7.53 -8.80
CA PRO A 73 -11.49 7.80 -8.46
C PRO A 73 -11.39 9.12 -7.70
N VAL A 74 -10.61 9.11 -6.61
CA VAL A 74 -10.41 10.28 -5.75
C VAL A 74 -9.01 10.84 -5.97
N GLU A 75 -8.92 12.13 -6.31
CA GLU A 75 -7.65 12.84 -6.43
C GLU A 75 -7.01 13.01 -5.04
N LYS A 76 -5.72 12.66 -4.93
CA LYS A 76 -4.98 12.81 -3.68
C LYS A 76 -4.00 13.98 -3.74
N GLN A 77 -3.87 14.68 -2.61
CA GLN A 77 -3.00 15.86 -2.48
C GLN A 77 -2.10 15.77 -1.24
N ILE A 78 -1.01 16.53 -1.24
CA ILE A 78 -0.02 16.53 -0.14
C ILE A 78 -0.44 17.41 1.06
N HIS A 79 -1.44 18.28 0.88
CA HIS A 79 -1.90 19.16 1.94
C HIS A 79 -2.49 18.37 3.09
N ALA A 80 -2.30 18.89 4.31
CA ALA A 80 -2.94 18.30 5.47
C ALA A 80 -4.46 18.42 5.34
N VAL A 81 -5.14 17.31 5.60
CA VAL A 81 -6.59 17.28 5.75
C VAL A 81 -6.97 18.03 7.03
N LYS A 82 -8.13 18.71 7.03
CA LYS A 82 -8.61 19.39 8.23
C LYS A 82 -8.84 18.38 9.36
N VAL A 83 -8.58 18.81 10.60
CA VAL A 83 -8.97 18.05 11.79
C VAL A 83 -10.48 17.82 11.74
N ASN A 84 -10.92 16.57 11.95
CA ASN A 84 -12.32 16.09 11.81
C ASN A 84 -12.90 15.99 10.40
N THR A 85 -12.08 15.87 9.35
CA THR A 85 -12.62 15.33 8.08
C THR A 85 -13.05 13.87 8.32
N ALA A 86 -14.31 13.57 7.96
CA ALA A 86 -14.85 12.21 8.04
C ALA A 86 -14.05 11.26 7.14
N LEU A 87 -13.90 10.01 7.60
CA LEU A 87 -13.43 8.90 6.79
C LEU A 87 -14.49 8.51 5.76
#